data_AF-A0A6J4MKI4-F1
#
_entry.id   AF-A0A6J4MKI4-F1
#
_cell.length_a   1.000
_cell.length_b   1.000
_cell.length_c   1.000
_cell.angle_alpha   90.00
_cell.angle_beta   90.00
_cell.angle_gamma   90.00
#
_symmetry.space_group_name_H-M   'P 1'
#
loop_
_entity.id
_entity.type
_entity.pdbx_description
1 polymer ?
#
loop_
_entity_poly.entity_id
_entity_poly.type
_entity_poly.pdbx_seq_one_letter_code
_entity_poly.pdbx_strand_id
1 'polypeptide(L)'
;MDIDDIDLSEFRAMWARSREATAAFRARTNPEGMTRPPRDPDERAFLEERGMLGPFVEMDMPGWREWIERKHTPPVEDDAEG
;
A
#
# COMPACT_ATOMS: atom_id res chain seq x y z
N MET A 1 9.71 -39.39 16.50
CA MET A 1 8.67 -38.84 15.62
C MET A 1 9.39 -37.83 14.77
N ASP A 2 9.61 -38.15 13.50
CA ASP A 2 10.33 -37.26 12.59
C ASP A 2 9.37 -36.16 12.13
N ILE A 3 9.88 -34.96 11.84
CA ILE A 3 9.02 -33.83 11.43
C ILE A 3 8.29 -34.11 10.11
N ASP A 4 8.85 -35.04 9.31
CA ASP A 4 8.34 -35.47 8.02
C ASP A 4 7.10 -36.39 8.12
N ASP A 5 6.77 -36.91 9.32
CA ASP A 5 5.60 -37.78 9.55
C ASP A 5 4.30 -37.00 9.87
N ILE A 6 4.35 -35.66 9.95
CA ILE A 6 3.17 -34.84 10.27
C ILE A 6 2.28 -34.71 9.03
N ASP A 7 1.08 -35.27 9.09
CA ASP A 7 0.07 -35.07 8.05
C ASP A 7 -0.48 -33.63 8.08
N LEU A 8 -0.15 -32.86 7.05
CA LEU A 8 -0.61 -31.49 6.85
C LEU A 8 -1.71 -31.38 5.79
N SER A 9 -2.27 -32.50 5.33
CA SER A 9 -3.27 -32.54 4.25
C SER A 9 -4.48 -31.65 4.56
N GLU A 10 -5.03 -31.76 5.77
CA GLU A 10 -6.16 -30.94 6.21
C GLU A 10 -5.81 -29.45 6.30
N PHE A 11 -4.62 -29.14 6.81
CA PHE A 11 -4.12 -27.76 6.90
C PHE A 11 -3.93 -27.15 5.50
N ARG A 12 -3.37 -27.92 4.57
CA ARG A 12 -3.24 -27.51 3.15
C ARG A 12 -4.59 -27.30 2.50
N ALA A 13 -5.58 -28.17 2.76
CA ALA A 13 -6.94 -28.03 2.25
C ALA A 13 -7.68 -26.80 2.84
N MET A 14 -7.43 -26.47 4.11
CA MET A 14 -7.94 -25.24 4.73
C MET A 14 -7.29 -24.00 4.08
N TRP A 15 -5.98 -24.01 3.87
CA TRP A 15 -5.28 -22.92 3.19
C TRP A 15 -5.74 -22.73 1.75
N ALA A 16 -5.99 -23.81 1.00
CA ALA A 16 -6.53 -23.72 -0.35
C ALA A 16 -7.88 -23.00 -0.38
N ARG A 17 -8.82 -23.39 0.50
CA ARG A 17 -10.13 -22.72 0.64
C ARG A 17 -10.00 -21.25 1.03
N SER A 18 -9.07 -20.93 1.93
CA SER A 18 -8.79 -19.54 2.32
C SER A 18 -8.22 -18.71 1.14
N ARG A 19 -7.33 -19.29 0.33
CA ARG A 19 -6.81 -18.65 -0.90
C ARG A 19 -7.91 -18.38 -1.92
N GLU A 20 -8.83 -19.32 -2.10
CA GLU A 20 -9.98 -19.14 -3.00
C GLU A 20 -10.91 -18.04 -2.49
N ALA A 21 -11.25 -18.04 -1.20
CA ALA A 21 -12.10 -17.01 -0.60
C ALA A 21 -11.49 -15.60 -0.70
N THR A 22 -10.17 -15.50 -0.61
CA THR A 22 -9.45 -14.21 -0.68
C THR A 22 -9.15 -13.77 -2.11
N ALA A 23 -9.33 -14.63 -3.13
CA ALA A 23 -9.07 -14.27 -4.53
C ALA A 23 -9.99 -13.12 -5.01
N ALA A 24 -11.27 -13.16 -4.65
CA ALA A 24 -12.22 -12.10 -4.99
C ALA A 24 -11.88 -10.76 -4.34
N PHE A 25 -11.36 -10.78 -3.10
CA PHE A 25 -10.90 -9.57 -2.42
C PHE A 25 -9.61 -9.02 -3.05
N ARG A 26 -8.66 -9.88 -3.41
CA ARG A 26 -7.43 -9.50 -4.12
C ARG A 26 -7.72 -8.87 -5.47
N ALA A 27 -8.66 -9.40 -6.24
CA ALA A 27 -9.05 -8.81 -7.51
C ALA A 27 -9.64 -7.41 -7.35
N ARG A 28 -10.44 -7.16 -6.30
CA ARG A 28 -11.01 -5.83 -6.01
C ARG A 28 -9.99 -4.83 -5.49
N THR A 29 -8.91 -5.31 -4.91
CA THR A 29 -7.86 -4.50 -4.29
C THR A 29 -6.60 -4.45 -5.15
N ASN A 30 -6.63 -4.97 -6.38
CA ASN A 30 -5.50 -4.89 -7.30
C ASN A 30 -5.21 -3.42 -7.64
N PRO A 31 -4.05 -2.87 -7.23
CA PRO A 31 -3.71 -1.49 -7.49
C PRO A 31 -3.21 -1.25 -8.92
N GLU A 32 -3.04 -2.29 -9.72
CA GLU A 32 -2.68 -2.17 -11.14
C GLU A 32 -3.72 -1.34 -11.91
N GLY A 33 -3.25 -0.28 -12.56
CA GLY A 33 -4.10 0.63 -13.32
C GLY A 33 -4.83 1.68 -12.47
N MET A 34 -4.69 1.64 -11.13
CA MET A 34 -5.16 2.73 -10.28
C MET A 34 -4.26 3.96 -10.46
N THR A 35 -4.87 5.14 -10.41
CA THR A 35 -4.16 6.40 -10.53
C THR A 35 -3.90 7.01 -9.16
N ARG A 36 -2.83 7.81 -9.08
CA ARG A 36 -2.48 8.60 -7.88
C ARG A 36 -1.92 9.96 -8.27
N PRO A 37 -1.78 10.90 -7.31
CA PRO A 37 -1.13 12.16 -7.61
C PRO A 37 0.36 11.93 -7.91
N PRO A 38 1.00 12.83 -8.67
CA PRO A 38 2.42 12.73 -8.93
C PRO A 38 3.20 12.93 -7.63
N ARG A 39 4.31 12.20 -7.50
CA ARG A 39 5.19 12.35 -6.34
C ARG A 39 6.06 13.59 -6.43
N ASP A 40 6.67 13.91 -5.31
CA ASP A 40 7.86 14.75 -5.33
C ASP A 40 8.99 14.08 -6.14
N PRO A 41 9.75 14.83 -6.98
CA PRO A 41 10.84 14.28 -7.77
C PRO A 41 11.90 13.53 -6.95
N ASP A 42 12.22 14.01 -5.74
CA ASP A 42 13.25 13.40 -4.89
C ASP A 42 12.74 12.09 -4.29
N GLU A 43 11.48 12.06 -3.86
CA GLU A 43 10.82 10.82 -3.41
C GLU A 43 10.75 9.79 -4.55
N ARG A 44 10.44 10.25 -5.77
CA ARG A 44 10.38 9.36 -6.94
C ARG A 44 11.72 8.72 -7.24
N ALA A 45 12.80 9.51 -7.28
CA ALA A 45 14.15 9.00 -7.52
C ALA A 45 14.57 7.97 -6.46
N PHE A 46 14.29 8.26 -5.19
CA PHE A 46 14.55 7.36 -4.07
C PHE A 46 13.82 6.00 -4.19
N LEU A 47 12.56 6.02 -4.63
CA LEU A 47 11.78 4.79 -4.79
C LEU A 47 12.19 4.01 -6.05
N GLU A 48 12.55 4.71 -7.13
CA GLU A 48 13.09 4.12 -8.36
C GLU A 48 14.39 3.36 -8.08
N GLU A 49 15.34 3.98 -7.38
CA GLU A 49 16.63 3.39 -7.03
C GLU A 49 16.46 2.06 -6.27
N ARG A 50 15.43 1.96 -5.44
CA ARG A 50 15.17 0.80 -4.57
C ARG A 50 14.18 -0.21 -5.15
N GLY A 51 13.69 0.02 -6.38
CA GLY A 51 12.68 -0.84 -7.00
C GLY A 51 11.36 -0.88 -6.23
N MET A 52 11.03 0.18 -5.50
CA MET A 52 9.82 0.30 -4.67
C MET A 52 8.73 1.16 -5.32
N LEU A 53 8.84 1.44 -6.62
CA LEU A 53 7.74 2.04 -7.36
C LEU A 53 6.57 1.06 -7.42
N GLY A 54 5.54 1.33 -6.61
CA GLY A 54 4.27 0.61 -6.69
C GLY A 54 3.57 0.83 -8.04
N PRO A 55 2.61 -0.04 -8.40
CA PRO A 55 2.05 -0.18 -9.76
C PRO A 55 1.04 0.91 -10.16
N PHE A 56 1.01 2.03 -9.44
CA PHE A 56 0.08 3.12 -9.69
C PHE A 56 0.56 4.01 -10.84
N VAL A 57 -0.39 4.46 -11.66
CA VAL A 57 -0.14 5.47 -12.69
C VAL A 57 -0.22 6.85 -12.07
N GLU A 58 0.81 7.67 -12.25
CA GLU A 58 0.81 9.06 -11.77
C GLU A 58 0.08 9.96 -12.77
N MET A 59 -0.90 10.73 -12.30
CA MET A 59 -1.63 11.68 -13.12
C MET A 59 -1.85 12.98 -12.36
N ASP A 60 -1.85 14.11 -13.08
CA ASP A 60 -2.15 15.40 -12.47
C ASP A 60 -3.60 15.44 -11.98
N MET A 61 -3.80 15.74 -10.69
CA MET A 61 -5.10 15.72 -10.03
C MET A 61 -5.41 17.07 -9.37
N PRO A 62 -6.32 17.90 -9.90
CA PRO A 62 -6.54 19.25 -9.40
C PRO A 62 -6.71 19.32 -7.86
N GLY A 63 -5.99 20.23 -7.21
CA GLY A 63 -6.11 20.47 -5.77
C GLY A 63 -5.37 19.46 -4.86
N TRP A 64 -4.61 18.52 -5.43
CA TRP A 64 -3.97 17.46 -4.66
C TRP A 64 -2.87 17.99 -3.73
N ARG A 65 -2.09 18.97 -4.18
CA ARG A 65 -1.00 19.56 -3.40
C ARG A 65 -1.54 20.32 -2.19
N GLU A 66 -2.53 21.17 -2.42
CA GLU A 66 -3.19 21.94 -1.38
C GLU A 66 -3.86 21.01 -0.34
N TRP A 67 -4.41 19.88 -0.80
CA TRP A 67 -4.95 18.87 0.10
C TRP A 67 -3.88 18.21 0.97
N ILE A 68 -2.73 17.84 0.40
CA ILE A 68 -1.60 17.25 1.14
C ILE A 68 -1.03 18.27 2.13
N GLU A 69 -0.75 19.49 1.68
CA GLU A 69 -0.25 20.57 2.54
C GLU A 69 -1.18 20.77 3.74
N ARG A 70 -2.50 20.85 3.51
CA ARG A 70 -3.47 20.96 4.60
C ARG A 70 -3.50 19.75 5.54
N LYS A 71 -3.30 18.54 5.03
CA LYS A 71 -3.37 17.30 5.83
C LYS A 71 -2.09 17.00 6.59
N HIS A 72 -0.95 17.43 6.07
CA HIS A 72 0.38 17.12 6.57
C HIS A 72 1.08 18.32 7.22
N THR A 73 0.49 19.52 7.18
CA THR A 73 0.88 20.62 8.07
C THR A 73 0.45 20.24 9.48
N PRO A 74 1.39 19.99 10.42
CA PRO A 74 1.03 19.82 11.81
C PRO A 74 0.31 21.08 12.30
N PRO A 75 -0.66 20.96 13.23
CA PRO A 75 -1.21 22.15 13.87
C PRO A 75 -0.03 22.95 14.42
N VAL A 76 0.05 24.23 14.06
CA VAL A 76 0.99 25.14 14.72
C VAL A 76 0.58 25.11 16.18
N GLU A 77 1.41 24.53 17.05
CA GLU A 77 1.27 24.72 18.47
C GLU A 77 1.46 26.21 18.70
N ASP A 78 0.35 26.89 19.02
CA ASP A 78 0.40 28.26 19.51
C ASP A 78 1.16 28.16 20.83
N ASP A 79 2.44 28.49 20.81
CA ASP A 79 3.22 28.80 22.01
C ASP A 79 2.59 30.06 22.63
N ALA A 80 1.45 29.87 23.29
CA ALA A 80 0.85 30.84 24.17
C ALA A 80 1.70 30.88 25.45
N GLU A 81 2.85 31.53 25.35
CA GLU A 81 3.45 32.19 26.50
C GLU A 81 2.54 33.36 26.91
N GLY A 82 2.03 33.28 28.14
CA GLY A 82 1.26 34.32 28.81
C GLY A 82 0.96 33.96 30.25
#